data_AF-A0A349HVD4-F1
#
_entry.id   AF-A0A349HVD4-F1
#
_cell.length_a   1.000
_cell.length_b   1.000
_cell.length_c   1.000
_cell.angle_alpha   90.00
_cell.angle_beta   90.00
_cell.angle_gamma   90.00
#
_symmetry.space_group_name_H-M   'P 1'
#
loop_
_entity.id
_entity.type
_entity.pdbx_description
1 polymer ?
#
loop_
_entity_poly.entity_id
_entity_poly.type
_entity_poly.pdbx_seq_one_letter_code
_entity_poly.pdbx_strand_id
1 'polypeptide(L)'
;MDISMILNSALKELAIMFGCFKAYYASACDGGFSIKEVYGENRYARDLSISFDEHVMNKLNSGNISISYSLLEYIGAEPFKQSVLRIIVPVYHLNKMIGVLVLLSYQKRELNEEIEILDAISSQLGNAIIRAELYQKNAKNVKDLKAALNELKETQLQLINSEKMASLGQLVAGVAHEINTPVASIKSNNSIISKLIPQIEQEDLKDMLSQINSIDKEAIARISNIVVSLKKFVRLDEAELQEANINKEIDLTLDLISHETKNRIEIEKHYGDIPPIKCYPN
;
A
#
# COMPACT_ATOMS: atom_id res chain seq x y z
N MET A 1 13.01 -7.04 18.29
CA MET A 1 13.52 -6.83 19.66
C MET A 1 12.96 -5.51 20.13
N ASP A 2 12.28 -5.50 21.26
CA ASP A 2 11.61 -4.31 21.77
C ASP A 2 12.61 -3.46 22.56
N ILE A 3 12.77 -2.19 22.17
CA ILE A 3 13.65 -1.22 22.84
C ILE A 3 13.26 -1.10 24.33
N SER A 4 11.96 -1.20 24.63
CA SER A 4 11.43 -1.18 25.99
C SER A 4 11.99 -2.32 26.85
N MET A 5 12.16 -3.52 26.29
CA MET A 5 12.72 -4.66 27.03
C MET A 5 14.19 -4.49 27.35
N ILE A 6 14.98 -3.98 26.39
CA ILE A 6 16.43 -3.73 26.58
C ILE A 6 16.62 -2.66 27.67
N LEU A 7 15.89 -1.55 27.56
CA LEU A 7 15.93 -0.47 28.53
C LEU A 7 15.50 -0.94 29.93
N ASN A 8 14.39 -1.68 30.04
CA ASN A 8 13.93 -2.17 31.34
C ASN A 8 14.92 -3.13 32.01
N SER A 9 15.58 -4.01 31.25
CA SER A 9 16.61 -4.90 31.80
C SER A 9 17.82 -4.11 32.30
N ALA A 10 18.34 -3.20 31.47
CA ALA A 10 19.50 -2.37 31.82
C ALA A 10 19.21 -1.48 33.04
N LEU A 11 18.05 -0.83 33.08
CA LEU A 11 17.64 0.03 34.19
C LEU A 11 17.53 -0.75 35.50
N LYS A 12 16.99 -1.97 35.45
CA LYS A 12 16.88 -2.85 36.62
C LYS A 12 18.26 -3.24 37.15
N GLU A 13 19.18 -3.66 36.28
CA GLU A 13 20.54 -4.05 36.66
C GLU A 13 21.31 -2.88 37.26
N LEU A 14 21.24 -1.71 36.63
CA LEU A 14 21.85 -0.47 37.13
C LEU A 14 21.25 -0.04 38.47
N ALA A 15 19.93 -0.11 38.62
CA ALA A 15 19.29 0.25 39.88
C ALA A 15 19.73 -0.67 41.03
N ILE A 16 19.91 -1.97 40.77
CA ILE A 16 20.42 -2.91 41.76
C ILE A 16 21.89 -2.60 42.10
N MET A 17 22.72 -2.41 41.07
CA MET A 17 24.16 -2.17 41.22
C MET A 17 24.46 -0.87 41.99
N PHE A 18 23.68 0.18 41.77
CA PHE A 18 23.88 1.50 42.37
C PHE A 18 22.94 1.78 43.57
N GLY A 19 22.18 0.78 44.02
CA GLY A 19 21.26 0.92 45.14
C GLY A 19 20.21 2.02 44.93
N CYS A 20 19.70 2.14 43.71
CA CYS A 20 18.76 3.19 43.32
C CYS A 20 17.32 2.82 43.67
N PHE A 21 16.58 3.76 44.24
CA PHE A 21 15.13 3.62 44.43
C PHE A 21 14.36 3.98 43.15
N LYS A 22 14.98 4.74 42.25
CA LYS A 22 14.43 5.12 40.95
C LYS A 22 15.54 5.24 39.91
N ALA A 23 15.31 4.69 38.73
CA ALA A 23 16.20 4.78 37.58
C ALA A 23 15.36 4.94 36.31
N TYR A 24 15.76 5.80 35.38
CA TYR A 24 15.03 5.95 34.12
C TYR A 24 15.93 6.37 32.96
N TYR A 25 15.48 6.04 31.75
CA TYR A 25 16.05 6.53 30.51
C TYR A 25 15.13 7.60 29.91
N ALA A 26 15.71 8.73 29.53
CA ALA A 26 15.01 9.80 28.83
C ALA A 26 15.72 10.10 27.51
N SER A 27 15.00 10.02 26.40
CA SER A 27 15.53 10.32 25.07
C SER A 27 15.67 11.83 24.87
N ALA A 28 16.73 12.28 24.20
CA ALA A 28 16.89 13.67 23.84
C ALA A 28 15.76 14.14 22.90
N CYS A 29 15.19 15.31 23.19
CA CYS A 29 14.17 15.97 22.37
C CYS A 29 14.46 17.48 22.30
N ASP A 30 13.74 18.20 21.44
CA ASP A 30 13.94 19.65 21.29
C ASP A 30 13.71 20.35 22.64
N GLY A 31 14.78 20.94 23.19
CA GLY A 31 14.75 21.70 24.45
C GLY A 31 14.89 20.89 25.74
N GLY A 32 15.15 19.58 25.68
CA GLY A 32 15.34 18.78 26.90
C GLY A 32 15.37 17.26 26.66
N PHE A 33 14.69 16.51 27.53
CA PHE A 33 14.58 15.06 27.44
C PHE A 33 13.15 14.61 27.67
N SER A 34 12.74 13.51 27.04
CA SER A 34 11.44 12.86 27.24
C SER A 34 11.66 11.49 27.86
N ILE A 35 11.08 11.25 29.04
CA ILE A 35 11.23 9.98 29.77
C ILE A 35 10.58 8.85 28.95
N LYS A 36 11.33 7.78 28.66
CA LYS A 36 10.82 6.64 27.88
C LYS A 36 10.59 5.41 28.73
N GLU A 37 11.49 5.10 29.64
CA GLU A 37 11.40 3.93 30.50
C GLU A 37 11.82 4.25 31.92
N VAL A 38 11.08 3.70 32.90
CA VAL A 38 11.27 3.97 34.32
C VAL A 38 11.26 2.65 35.08
N TYR A 39 12.26 2.49 35.94
CA TYR A 39 12.37 1.45 36.94
C TYR A 39 12.30 2.05 38.35
N GLY A 40 11.67 1.34 39.29
CA GLY A 40 11.53 1.78 40.68
C GLY A 40 10.21 2.51 40.96
N GLU A 41 10.26 3.45 41.91
CA GLU A 41 9.08 4.21 42.36
C GLU A 41 8.53 5.16 41.29
N ASN A 42 7.21 5.38 41.31
CA ASN A 42 6.49 6.32 40.44
C ASN A 42 6.61 6.03 38.93
N ARG A 43 6.20 4.83 38.51
CA ARG A 43 6.25 4.34 37.11
C ARG A 43 5.40 5.12 36.09
N TYR A 44 4.59 6.08 36.52
CA TYR A 44 3.64 6.81 35.67
C TYR A 44 4.24 7.99 34.89
N ALA A 45 5.55 8.26 35.01
CA ALA A 45 6.21 9.39 34.36
C ALA A 45 6.63 9.15 32.90
N ARG A 46 6.06 8.16 32.19
CA ARG A 46 6.38 7.94 30.77
C ARG A 46 5.93 9.13 29.91
N ASP A 47 6.75 9.45 28.92
CA ASP A 47 6.61 10.57 27.99
C ASP A 47 6.61 11.97 28.61
N LEU A 48 6.95 12.09 29.90
CA LEU A 48 7.14 13.38 30.56
C LEU A 48 8.39 14.08 30.02
N SER A 49 8.23 15.34 29.59
CA SER A 49 9.34 16.21 29.21
C SER A 49 10.01 16.83 30.44
N ILE A 50 11.32 16.70 30.51
CA ILE A 50 12.15 17.16 31.63
C ILE A 50 13.36 17.94 31.12
N SER A 51 13.93 18.78 31.97
CA SER A 51 15.19 19.50 31.72
C SER A 51 16.01 19.62 33.01
N PHE A 52 17.31 19.85 32.85
CA PHE A 52 18.23 20.07 33.96
C PHE A 52 18.80 21.48 33.92
N ASP A 53 19.38 21.92 35.03
CA ASP A 53 20.04 23.22 35.13
C ASP A 53 21.25 23.32 34.18
N GLU A 54 21.67 24.56 33.93
CA GLU A 54 22.74 24.87 32.99
C GLU A 54 24.07 24.19 33.36
N HIS A 55 24.36 24.04 34.66
CA HIS A 55 25.58 23.38 35.11
C HIS A 55 25.58 21.89 34.75
N VAL A 56 24.47 21.20 35.01
CA VAL A 56 24.28 19.80 34.59
C VAL A 56 24.36 19.70 33.08
N MET A 57 23.65 20.54 32.34
CA MET A 57 23.63 20.49 30.88
C MET A 57 25.02 20.71 30.26
N ASN A 58 25.83 21.64 30.80
CA ASN A 58 27.19 21.88 30.33
C ASN A 58 28.11 20.67 30.53
N LYS A 59 27.97 19.96 31.66
CA LYS A 59 28.69 18.69 31.89
C LYS A 59 28.27 17.63 30.89
N LEU A 60 26.97 17.41 30.75
CA LEU A 60 26.41 16.40 29.86
C LEU A 60 26.81 16.66 28.41
N ASN A 61 26.71 17.89 27.93
CA ASN A 61 27.10 18.28 26.57
C ASN A 61 28.60 18.07 26.29
N SER A 62 29.43 18.12 27.34
CA SER A 62 30.86 17.85 27.27
C SER A 62 31.20 16.36 27.40
N GLY A 63 30.20 15.48 27.42
CA GLY A 63 30.37 14.03 27.57
C GLY A 63 30.54 13.54 29.01
N ASN A 64 30.47 14.44 30.00
CA ASN A 64 30.77 14.07 31.38
C ASN A 64 29.51 13.67 32.15
N ILE A 65 29.66 12.67 33.02
CA ILE A 65 28.62 12.28 33.99
C ILE A 65 28.43 13.40 35.02
N SER A 66 27.18 13.74 35.31
CA SER A 66 26.84 14.68 36.39
C SER A 66 26.44 13.93 37.64
N ILE A 67 27.25 14.06 38.70
CA ILE A 67 26.98 13.47 40.02
C ILE A 67 26.79 14.62 41.00
N SER A 68 25.65 14.63 41.70
CA SER A 68 25.30 15.69 42.64
C SER A 68 24.37 15.19 43.74
N TYR A 69 24.43 15.83 44.90
CA TYR A 69 23.39 15.69 45.91
C TYR A 69 22.33 16.77 45.65
N SER A 70 21.08 16.36 45.42
CA SER A 70 20.02 17.26 45.00
C SER A 70 18.74 17.02 45.81
N LEU A 71 17.96 18.08 46.01
CA LEU A 71 16.57 17.96 46.49
C LEU A 71 15.57 17.84 45.33
N LEU A 72 15.99 18.09 44.09
CA LEU A 72 15.15 18.04 42.89
C LEU A 72 15.60 16.93 41.94
N GLU A 73 14.63 16.26 41.33
CA GLU A 73 14.88 15.28 40.27
C GLU A 73 15.33 15.96 38.97
N TYR A 74 14.52 16.91 38.50
CA TYR A 74 14.72 17.77 37.33
C TYR A 74 14.12 19.16 37.63
N ILE A 75 14.29 20.13 36.73
CA ILE A 75 13.72 21.48 36.91
C ILE A 75 12.20 21.38 36.98
N GLY A 76 11.61 21.90 38.07
CA GLY A 76 10.16 21.90 38.28
C GLY A 76 9.59 20.61 38.87
N ALA A 77 10.45 19.63 39.23
CA ALA A 77 10.02 18.47 40.00
C ALA A 77 9.63 18.86 41.45
N GLU A 78 8.76 18.07 42.08
CA GLU A 78 8.52 18.20 43.52
C GLU A 78 9.80 17.88 44.31
N PRO A 79 10.16 18.68 45.33
CA PRO A 79 11.34 18.41 46.15
C PRO A 79 11.23 17.09 46.92
N PHE A 80 12.32 16.33 46.94
CA PHE A 80 12.47 15.18 47.81
C PHE A 80 12.45 15.60 49.28
N LYS A 81 11.93 14.73 50.15
CA LYS A 81 11.90 14.92 51.61
C LYS A 81 13.30 15.04 52.23
N GLN A 82 14.32 14.49 51.56
CA GLN A 82 15.72 14.55 51.95
C GLN A 82 16.60 14.62 50.71
N SER A 83 17.85 15.05 50.89
CA SER A 83 18.83 15.10 49.80
C SER A 83 19.10 13.69 49.26
N VAL A 84 19.06 13.56 47.93
CA VAL A 84 19.32 12.30 47.21
C VAL A 84 20.57 12.41 46.36
N LEU A 85 21.30 11.31 46.22
CA LEU A 85 22.36 11.17 45.24
C LEU A 85 21.72 11.04 43.86
N ARG A 86 22.01 12.00 42.98
CA ARG A 86 21.55 12.07 41.61
C ARG A 86 22.73 11.91 40.66
N ILE A 87 22.68 10.85 39.87
CA ILE A 87 23.67 10.53 38.84
C ILE A 87 22.96 10.65 37.49
N ILE A 88 23.50 11.48 36.60
CA ILE A 88 22.98 11.67 35.24
C ILE A 88 24.09 11.33 34.28
N VAL A 89 23.90 10.23 33.55
CA VAL A 89 24.85 9.67 32.60
C VAL A 89 24.37 9.99 31.19
N PRO A 90 25.14 10.72 30.37
CA PRO A 90 24.75 10.96 28.99
C PRO A 90 24.90 9.66 28.18
N VAL A 91 23.92 9.37 27.33
CA VAL A 91 23.94 8.21 26.44
C VAL A 91 24.26 8.71 25.05
N TYR A 92 25.42 8.30 24.52
CA TYR A 92 25.91 8.69 23.21
C TYR A 92 25.81 7.58 22.20
N HIS A 93 25.62 7.98 20.94
CA HIS A 93 25.93 7.16 19.79
C HIS A 93 26.79 7.96 18.81
N LEU A 94 27.97 7.41 18.48
CA LEU A 94 29.05 8.10 17.78
C LEU A 94 29.45 9.38 18.54
N ASN A 95 28.92 10.55 18.17
CA ASN A 95 29.18 11.84 18.83
C ASN A 95 27.90 12.62 19.16
N LYS A 96 26.72 11.98 19.08
CA LYS A 96 25.43 12.61 19.36
C LYS A 96 24.86 12.04 20.66
N MET A 97 24.50 12.92 21.59
CA MET A 97 23.73 12.52 22.77
C MET A 97 22.32 12.14 22.31
N ILE A 98 21.96 10.87 22.49
CA ILE A 98 20.64 10.35 22.13
C ILE A 98 19.68 10.36 23.32
N GLY A 99 20.21 10.53 24.53
CA GLY A 99 19.43 10.62 25.76
C GLY A 99 20.31 10.67 27.00
N VAL A 100 19.65 10.50 28.14
CA VAL A 100 20.29 10.41 29.46
C VAL A 100 19.73 9.24 30.23
N LEU A 101 20.59 8.64 31.03
CA LEU A 101 20.24 7.69 32.07
C LEU A 101 20.32 8.43 33.40
N VAL A 102 19.24 8.40 34.17
CA VAL A 102 19.16 9.05 35.49
C VAL A 102 19.01 7.98 36.55
N LEU A 103 19.87 8.03 37.57
CA LEU A 103 19.88 7.13 38.71
C LEU A 103 19.75 7.94 40.01
N LEU A 104 18.80 7.57 40.87
CA LEU A 104 18.51 8.25 42.12
C LEU A 104 18.64 7.27 43.29
N SER A 105 19.47 7.63 44.27
CA SER A 105 19.71 6.81 45.47
C SER A 105 19.68 7.64 46.74
N TYR A 106 19.25 7.03 47.85
CA TYR A 106 19.41 7.59 49.20
C TYR A 106 20.77 7.28 49.82
N GLN A 107 21.57 6.41 49.19
CA GLN A 107 22.88 6.05 49.68
C GLN A 107 23.86 7.21 49.49
N LYS A 108 24.57 7.58 50.56
CA LYS A 108 25.69 8.52 50.51
C LYS A 108 26.96 7.74 50.23
N ARG A 109 27.47 7.82 49.00
CA ARG A 109 28.74 7.20 48.59
C ARG A 109 29.44 8.04 47.54
N GLU A 110 30.77 7.93 47.49
CA GLU A 110 31.55 8.43 46.35
C GLU A 110 31.59 7.34 45.26
N LEU A 111 31.57 7.75 43.99
CA LEU A 111 31.39 6.86 42.83
C LEU A 111 32.63 6.81 41.93
N ASN A 112 33.81 7.14 42.46
CA ASN A 112 34.98 7.44 41.63
C ASN A 112 35.42 6.26 40.76
N GLU A 113 35.31 5.02 41.25
CA GLU A 113 35.68 3.80 40.52
C GLU A 113 34.58 3.28 39.59
N GLU A 114 33.33 3.68 39.80
CA GLU A 114 32.17 3.16 39.05
C GLU A 114 31.78 4.07 37.87
N ILE A 115 32.41 5.24 37.73
CA ILE A 115 32.21 6.18 36.62
C ILE A 115 32.59 5.54 35.28
N GLU A 116 33.73 4.84 35.22
CA GLU A 116 34.18 4.15 33.98
C GLU A 116 33.18 3.06 33.57
N ILE A 117 32.60 2.35 34.54
CA ILE A 117 31.58 1.33 34.30
C ILE A 117 30.30 1.97 33.76
N LEU A 118 29.85 3.09 34.34
CA LEU A 118 28.67 3.81 33.87
C LEU A 118 28.85 4.33 32.44
N ASP A 119 30.03 4.84 32.10
CA ASP A 119 30.34 5.33 30.75
C ASP A 119 30.39 4.18 29.73
N ALA A 120 30.97 3.04 30.11
CA ALA A 120 30.96 1.84 29.28
C ALA A 120 29.53 1.33 29.03
N ILE A 121 28.70 1.27 30.08
CA ILE A 121 27.30 0.82 29.97
C ILE A 121 26.47 1.81 29.15
N SER A 122 26.66 3.12 29.33
CA SER A 122 25.91 4.13 28.57
C SER A 122 26.22 4.03 27.07
N SER A 123 27.49 3.84 26.70
CA SER A 123 27.92 3.64 25.31
C SER A 123 27.35 2.36 24.71
N GLN A 124 27.39 1.24 25.45
CA GLN A 124 26.78 -0.02 25.01
C GLN A 124 25.26 0.10 24.84
N LEU A 125 24.59 0.77 25.77
CA LEU A 125 23.16 1.02 25.73
C LEU A 125 22.79 1.88 24.51
N GLY A 126 23.55 2.94 24.24
CA GLY A 126 23.34 3.80 23.08
C GLY A 126 23.44 3.04 21.76
N ASN A 127 24.45 2.17 21.63
CA ASN A 127 24.59 1.30 20.47
C ASN A 127 23.45 0.29 20.33
N ALA A 128 22.96 -0.28 21.43
CA ALA A 128 21.85 -1.23 21.43
C ALA A 128 20.53 -0.56 21.01
N ILE A 129 20.24 0.64 21.52
CA ILE A 129 19.04 1.42 21.18
C ILE A 129 19.04 1.72 19.67
N ILE A 130 20.10 2.34 19.15
CA ILE A 130 20.19 2.69 17.73
C ILE A 130 20.14 1.45 16.84
N ARG A 131 20.82 0.38 17.22
CA ARG A 131 20.77 -0.88 16.46
C ARG A 131 19.35 -1.41 16.39
N ALA A 132 18.60 -1.41 17.50
CA ALA A 132 17.21 -1.86 17.51
C ALA A 132 16.30 -0.97 16.64
N GLU A 133 16.44 0.35 16.70
CA GLU A 133 15.72 1.29 15.83
C GLU A 133 16.02 1.05 14.34
N LEU A 134 17.30 0.88 13.99
CA LEU A 134 17.72 0.58 12.62
C LEU A 134 17.15 -0.75 12.13
N TYR A 135 17.14 -1.79 12.96
CA TYR A 135 16.52 -3.06 12.60
C TYR A 135 15.02 -2.94 12.35
N GLN A 136 14.29 -2.19 13.19
CA GLN A 136 12.86 -1.96 13.00
C GLN A 136 12.59 -1.17 11.70
N LYS A 137 13.35 -0.11 11.45
CA LYS A 137 13.25 0.70 10.23
C LYS A 137 13.56 -0.14 8.98
N ASN A 138 14.60 -0.96 9.03
CA ASN A 138 14.96 -1.85 7.92
C ASN A 138 13.87 -2.90 7.66
N ALA A 139 13.33 -3.52 8.71
CA ALA A 139 12.22 -4.47 8.58
C ALA A 139 10.98 -3.83 7.94
N LYS A 140 10.65 -2.59 8.32
CA LYS A 140 9.58 -1.80 7.68
C LYS A 140 9.89 -1.53 6.20
N ASN A 141 11.08 -1.03 5.89
CA ASN A 141 11.49 -0.74 4.51
C ASN A 141 11.42 -1.98 3.62
N VAL A 142 11.85 -3.15 4.11
CA VAL A 142 11.76 -4.42 3.36
C VAL A 142 10.30 -4.78 3.07
N LYS A 143 9.40 -4.58 4.03
CA LYS A 143 7.96 -4.82 3.84
C LYS A 143 7.37 -3.88 2.80
N ASP A 144 7.65 -2.58 2.92
CA ASP A 144 7.13 -1.55 2.03
C ASP A 144 7.66 -1.74 0.60
N LEU A 145 8.95 -2.06 0.45
CA LEU A 145 9.56 -2.35 -0.85
C LEU A 145 8.93 -3.58 -1.52
N LYS A 146 8.67 -4.65 -0.75
CA LYS A 146 8.03 -5.85 -1.28
C LYS A 146 6.61 -5.57 -1.78
N ALA A 147 5.86 -4.72 -1.08
CA ALA A 147 4.53 -4.30 -1.51
C ALA A 147 4.60 -3.51 -2.82
N ALA A 148 5.47 -2.49 -2.90
CA ALA A 148 5.65 -1.69 -4.11
C ALA A 148 6.12 -2.52 -5.32
N LEU A 149 6.98 -3.52 -5.12
CA LEU A 149 7.41 -4.43 -6.20
C LEU A 149 6.26 -5.32 -6.72
N ASN A 150 5.40 -5.79 -5.83
CA ASN A 150 4.24 -6.59 -6.25
C ASN A 150 3.26 -5.74 -7.05
N GLU A 151 2.95 -4.54 -6.57
CA GLU A 151 2.09 -3.57 -7.27
C GLU A 151 2.67 -3.23 -8.65
N LEU A 152 3.96 -2.91 -8.72
CA LEU A 152 4.64 -2.62 -9.98
C LEU A 152 4.54 -3.81 -10.97
N LYS A 153 4.72 -5.04 -10.48
CA LYS A 153 4.61 -6.24 -11.31
C LYS A 153 3.19 -6.45 -11.84
N GLU A 154 2.17 -6.21 -11.01
CA GLU A 154 0.77 -6.30 -11.43
C GLU A 154 0.44 -5.23 -12.48
N THR A 155 0.86 -3.98 -12.27
CA THR A 155 0.70 -2.90 -13.24
C THR A 155 1.41 -3.21 -14.57
N GLN A 156 2.62 -3.76 -14.52
CA GLN A 156 3.34 -4.17 -15.73
C GLN A 156 2.60 -5.26 -16.51
N LEU A 157 2.03 -6.26 -15.82
CA LEU A 157 1.21 -7.29 -16.48
C LEU A 157 -0.04 -6.70 -17.12
N GLN A 158 -0.70 -5.75 -16.45
CA GLN A 158 -1.85 -5.03 -17.01
C GLN A 158 -1.46 -4.24 -18.27
N LEU A 159 -0.33 -3.52 -18.23
CA LEU A 159 0.17 -2.75 -19.38
C LEU A 159 0.51 -3.66 -20.56
N ILE A 160 1.21 -4.78 -20.33
CA ILE A 160 1.52 -5.76 -21.37
C ILE A 160 0.24 -6.32 -21.99
N ASN A 161 -0.78 -6.61 -21.17
CA ASN A 161 -2.05 -7.10 -21.68
C ASN A 161 -2.77 -6.03 -22.51
N SER A 162 -2.80 -4.78 -22.02
CA SER A 162 -3.39 -3.65 -22.73
C SER A 162 -2.70 -3.38 -24.08
N GLU A 163 -1.37 -3.43 -24.13
CA GLU A 163 -0.61 -3.25 -25.37
C GLU A 163 -0.86 -4.38 -26.38
N LYS A 164 -0.92 -5.63 -25.91
CA LYS A 164 -1.29 -6.78 -26.76
C LYS A 164 -2.68 -6.61 -27.37
N MET A 165 -3.63 -6.11 -26.60
CA MET A 165 -5.00 -5.92 -27.06
C MET A 165 -5.15 -4.75 -28.02
N ALA A 166 -4.44 -3.65 -27.80
CA ALA A 166 -4.38 -2.54 -28.76
C ALA A 166 -3.79 -3.01 -30.11
N SER A 167 -2.69 -3.77 -30.08
CA SER A 167 -2.09 -4.34 -31.30
C SER A 167 -3.03 -5.33 -32.00
N LEU A 168 -3.67 -6.21 -31.22
CA LEU A 168 -4.68 -7.14 -31.75
C LEU A 168 -5.88 -6.38 -32.34
N GLY A 169 -6.26 -5.24 -31.76
CA GLY A 169 -7.40 -4.48 -32.21
C GLY A 169 -7.20 -3.78 -33.54
N GLN A 170 -6.02 -3.20 -33.76
CA GLN A 170 -5.63 -2.67 -35.06
C GLN A 170 -5.63 -3.77 -36.13
N LEU A 171 -5.09 -4.95 -35.81
CA LEU A 171 -5.08 -6.09 -36.73
C LEU A 171 -6.49 -6.59 -37.06
N VAL A 172 -7.34 -6.78 -36.04
CA VAL A 172 -8.72 -7.23 -36.22
C VAL A 172 -9.54 -6.23 -37.02
N ALA A 173 -9.34 -4.92 -36.81
CA ALA A 173 -10.02 -3.89 -37.60
C ALA A 173 -9.64 -3.97 -39.08
N GLY A 174 -8.36 -4.20 -39.39
CA GLY A 174 -7.86 -4.42 -40.74
C GLY A 174 -8.42 -5.69 -41.38
N VAL A 175 -8.29 -6.84 -40.69
CA VAL A 175 -8.83 -8.12 -41.16
C VAL A 175 -10.34 -8.06 -41.36
N ALA A 176 -11.08 -7.40 -40.46
CA ALA A 176 -12.51 -7.20 -40.62
C ALA A 176 -12.86 -6.38 -41.87
N HIS A 177 -12.07 -5.37 -42.22
CA HIS A 177 -12.26 -4.60 -43.44
C HIS A 177 -11.97 -5.44 -44.70
N GLU A 178 -10.89 -6.22 -44.68
CA GLU A 178 -10.51 -7.11 -45.76
C GLU A 178 -11.49 -8.28 -45.97
N ILE A 179 -12.15 -8.78 -44.92
CA ILE A 179 -13.20 -9.80 -45.02
C ILE A 179 -14.52 -9.19 -45.51
N ASN A 180 -14.90 -8.01 -45.02
CA ASN A 180 -16.17 -7.39 -45.39
C ASN A 180 -16.23 -7.03 -46.88
N THR A 181 -15.09 -6.70 -47.48
CA THR A 181 -15.00 -6.33 -48.90
C THR A 181 -15.48 -7.45 -49.85
N PRO A 182 -14.89 -8.66 -49.86
CA PRO A 182 -15.39 -9.77 -50.68
C PRO A 182 -16.79 -10.21 -50.28
N VAL A 183 -17.13 -10.20 -48.99
CA VAL A 183 -18.50 -10.53 -48.53
C VAL A 183 -19.54 -9.57 -49.13
N ALA A 184 -19.24 -8.27 -49.19
CA ALA A 184 -20.12 -7.29 -49.82
C ALA A 184 -20.27 -7.55 -51.32
N SER A 185 -19.19 -7.91 -52.02
CA SER A 185 -19.23 -8.30 -53.44
C SER A 185 -20.11 -9.53 -53.67
N ILE A 186 -19.93 -10.59 -52.89
CA ILE A 186 -20.75 -11.82 -53.01
C ILE A 186 -22.21 -11.52 -52.70
N LYS A 187 -22.49 -10.73 -51.65
CA LYS A 187 -23.85 -10.32 -51.28
C LYS A 187 -24.53 -9.53 -52.39
N SER A 188 -23.80 -8.64 -53.06
CA SER A 188 -24.28 -7.89 -54.22
C SER A 188 -24.62 -8.83 -55.38
N ASN A 189 -23.73 -9.76 -55.72
CA ASN A 189 -23.95 -10.75 -56.76
C ASN A 189 -25.20 -11.61 -56.46
N ASN A 190 -25.35 -12.08 -55.23
CA ASN A 190 -26.51 -12.85 -54.78
C ASN A 190 -27.83 -12.06 -54.86
N SER A 191 -27.78 -10.76 -54.58
CA SER A 191 -28.92 -9.86 -54.76
C SER A 191 -29.33 -9.76 -56.23
N ILE A 192 -28.35 -9.68 -57.14
CA ILE A 192 -28.60 -9.68 -58.60
C ILE A 192 -29.18 -11.02 -59.04
N ILE A 193 -28.55 -12.14 -58.67
CA ILE A 193 -29.02 -13.50 -58.99
C ILE A 193 -30.45 -13.70 -58.47
N SER A 194 -30.74 -13.25 -57.25
CA SER A 194 -32.09 -13.32 -56.67
C SER A 194 -33.15 -12.59 -57.49
N LYS A 195 -32.79 -11.52 -58.22
CA LYS A 195 -33.69 -10.78 -59.11
C LYS A 195 -33.84 -11.43 -60.48
N LEU A 196 -32.84 -12.20 -60.92
CA LEU A 196 -32.83 -12.89 -62.21
C LEU A 196 -33.51 -14.26 -62.15
N ILE A 197 -33.45 -14.96 -61.01
CA ILE A 197 -34.08 -16.28 -60.80
C ILE A 197 -35.55 -16.34 -61.27
N PRO A 198 -36.42 -15.34 -60.98
CA PRO A 198 -37.82 -15.37 -61.43
C PRO A 198 -38.00 -15.30 -62.96
N GLN A 199 -36.97 -14.91 -63.72
CA GLN A 199 -37.00 -14.77 -65.17
C GLN A 199 -36.57 -16.05 -65.91
N ILE A 200 -36.21 -17.10 -65.18
CA ILE A 200 -35.75 -18.38 -65.73
C ILE A 200 -36.96 -19.28 -65.98
N GLU A 201 -37.16 -19.71 -67.22
CA GLU A 201 -38.28 -20.59 -67.63
C GLU A 201 -38.05 -22.07 -67.28
N GLN A 202 -36.79 -22.50 -67.16
CA GLN A 202 -36.44 -23.88 -66.85
C GLN A 202 -36.49 -24.12 -65.33
N GLU A 203 -37.50 -24.86 -64.87
CA GLU A 203 -37.79 -25.03 -63.43
C GLU A 203 -36.63 -25.69 -62.66
N ASP A 204 -36.00 -26.73 -63.21
CA ASP A 204 -34.86 -27.41 -62.55
C ASP A 204 -33.67 -26.45 -62.29
N LEU A 205 -33.37 -25.58 -63.26
CA LEU A 205 -32.26 -24.62 -63.15
C LEU A 205 -32.58 -23.51 -62.14
N LYS A 206 -33.83 -23.07 -62.12
CA LYS A 206 -34.35 -22.08 -61.17
C LYS A 206 -34.29 -22.59 -59.73
N ASP A 207 -34.65 -23.84 -59.50
CA ASP A 207 -34.57 -24.48 -58.18
C ASP A 207 -33.11 -24.62 -57.71
N MET A 208 -32.21 -25.08 -58.58
CA MET A 208 -30.77 -25.18 -58.27
C MET A 208 -30.16 -23.82 -57.91
N LEU A 209 -30.42 -22.78 -58.70
CA LEU A 209 -29.89 -21.43 -58.43
C LEU A 209 -30.49 -20.81 -57.17
N SER A 210 -31.76 -21.09 -56.88
CA SER A 210 -32.41 -20.66 -55.65
C SER A 210 -31.77 -21.30 -54.42
N GLN A 211 -31.45 -22.59 -54.48
CA GLN A 211 -30.75 -23.30 -53.41
C GLN A 211 -29.35 -22.73 -53.18
N ILE A 212 -28.55 -22.55 -54.23
CA ILE A 212 -27.20 -21.97 -54.14
C ILE A 212 -27.24 -20.58 -53.52
N ASN A 213 -28.13 -19.71 -54.01
CA ASN A 213 -28.26 -18.35 -53.50
C ASN A 213 -28.72 -18.32 -52.02
N SER A 214 -29.52 -19.31 -51.59
CA SER A 214 -29.91 -19.47 -50.19
C SER A 214 -28.72 -19.88 -49.31
N ILE A 215 -27.93 -20.87 -49.74
CA ILE A 215 -26.74 -21.35 -49.03
C ILE A 215 -25.73 -20.21 -48.88
N ASP A 216 -25.46 -19.46 -49.95
CA ASP A 216 -24.50 -18.37 -49.90
C ASP A 216 -24.98 -17.21 -49.01
N LYS A 217 -26.29 -16.91 -48.99
CA LYS A 217 -26.86 -15.92 -48.05
C LYS A 217 -26.61 -16.32 -46.60
N GLU A 218 -26.80 -17.58 -46.26
CA GLU A 218 -26.55 -18.10 -44.91
C GLU A 218 -25.06 -18.04 -44.55
N ALA A 219 -24.18 -18.44 -45.47
CA ALA A 219 -22.74 -18.36 -45.30
C ALA A 219 -22.25 -16.92 -45.07
N ILE A 220 -22.75 -15.96 -45.87
CA ILE A 220 -22.46 -14.53 -45.73
C ILE A 220 -22.93 -14.01 -44.37
N ALA A 221 -24.14 -14.36 -43.94
CA ALA A 221 -24.66 -13.95 -42.64
C ALA A 221 -23.79 -14.47 -41.50
N ARG A 222 -23.35 -15.73 -41.59
CA ARG A 222 -22.44 -16.34 -40.61
C ARG A 222 -21.09 -15.62 -40.55
N ILE A 223 -20.48 -15.32 -41.70
CA ILE A 223 -19.20 -14.59 -41.76
C ILE A 223 -19.34 -13.19 -41.18
N SER A 224 -20.41 -12.47 -41.53
CA SER A 224 -20.68 -11.14 -40.95
C SER A 224 -20.82 -11.20 -39.43
N ASN A 225 -21.51 -12.20 -38.89
CA ASN A 225 -21.64 -12.38 -37.44
C ASN A 225 -20.28 -12.66 -36.76
N ILE A 226 -19.42 -13.48 -37.36
CA ILE A 226 -18.07 -13.73 -36.84
C ILE A 226 -17.24 -12.44 -36.80
N VAL A 227 -17.28 -11.63 -37.85
CA VAL A 227 -16.55 -10.35 -37.92
C VAL A 227 -17.06 -9.36 -36.87
N VAL A 228 -18.38 -9.31 -36.65
CA VAL A 228 -18.98 -8.46 -35.60
C VAL A 228 -18.55 -8.91 -34.21
N SER A 229 -18.58 -10.21 -33.92
CA SER A 229 -18.13 -10.75 -32.64
C SER A 229 -16.64 -10.49 -32.39
N LEU A 230 -15.81 -10.63 -33.41
CA LEU A 230 -14.37 -10.35 -33.33
C LEU A 230 -14.10 -8.87 -33.02
N LYS A 231 -14.84 -7.94 -33.65
CA LYS A 231 -14.76 -6.50 -33.35
C LYS A 231 -15.22 -6.15 -31.94
N LYS A 232 -16.24 -6.84 -31.42
CA LYS A 232 -16.71 -6.64 -30.05
C LYS A 232 -15.68 -7.13 -29.03
N PHE A 233 -15.11 -8.31 -29.24
CA PHE A 233 -14.11 -8.90 -28.34
C PHE A 233 -12.91 -7.97 -28.13
N VAL A 234 -12.37 -7.42 -29.21
CA VAL A 234 -11.24 -6.48 -29.16
C VAL A 234 -11.57 -5.20 -28.40
N ARG A 235 -12.79 -4.68 -28.54
CA ARG A 235 -13.19 -3.41 -27.92
C ARG A 235 -13.47 -3.50 -26.42
N LEU A 236 -13.56 -4.72 -25.86
CA LEU A 236 -13.72 -4.94 -24.42
C LEU A 236 -12.42 -4.64 -23.65
N ASP A 237 -11.23 -4.81 -24.26
CA ASP A 237 -9.96 -4.56 -23.57
C ASP A 237 -9.39 -3.14 -23.80
N GLU A 238 -9.94 -2.36 -24.75
CA GLU A 238 -9.63 -0.94 -24.98
C GLU A 238 -10.49 -0.01 -24.10
N ALA A 239 -10.97 -0.48 -22.96
CA ALA A 239 -11.86 0.30 -22.11
C ALA A 239 -11.16 1.60 -21.67
N GLU A 240 -11.54 2.71 -22.29
CA GLU A 240 -11.21 4.05 -21.80
C GLU A 240 -12.17 4.40 -20.66
N LEU A 241 -11.68 5.19 -19.69
CA LEU A 241 -12.51 5.68 -18.61
C LEU A 241 -13.55 6.64 -19.19
N GLN A 242 -14.81 6.21 -19.22
CA GLN A 242 -15.90 6.97 -19.82
C GLN A 242 -17.11 7.03 -18.89
N GLU A 243 -17.92 8.07 -19.05
CA GLU A 243 -19.20 8.17 -18.34
C GLU A 243 -20.21 7.23 -18.98
N ALA A 244 -20.55 6.16 -18.27
CA ALA A 244 -21.48 5.14 -18.73
C ALA A 244 -22.81 5.25 -17.99
N ASN A 245 -23.90 5.06 -18.74
CA ASN A 245 -25.23 4.93 -18.17
C ASN A 245 -25.54 3.45 -17.96
N ILE A 246 -25.57 3.02 -16.70
CA ILE A 246 -25.77 1.60 -16.32
C ILE A 246 -27.09 1.04 -16.86
N ASN A 247 -28.18 1.81 -16.81
CA ASN A 247 -29.49 1.33 -17.30
C ASN A 247 -29.43 1.01 -18.80
N LYS A 248 -28.72 1.84 -19.58
CA LYS A 248 -28.52 1.64 -21.01
C LYS A 248 -27.70 0.38 -21.33
N GLU A 249 -26.67 0.10 -20.53
CA GLU A 249 -25.83 -1.10 -20.71
C GLU A 249 -26.57 -2.39 -20.32
N ILE A 250 -27.40 -2.34 -19.28
CA ILE A 250 -28.28 -3.47 -18.92
C ILE A 250 -29.27 -3.74 -20.07
N ASP A 251 -29.87 -2.70 -20.66
CA ASP A 251 -30.78 -2.85 -21.79
C ASP A 251 -30.09 -3.46 -23.03
N LEU A 252 -28.89 -2.99 -23.37
CA LEU A 252 -28.07 -3.58 -24.45
C LEU A 252 -27.78 -5.07 -24.20
N THR A 253 -27.49 -5.44 -22.96
CA THR A 253 -27.24 -6.83 -22.56
C THR A 253 -28.48 -7.69 -22.70
N LEU A 254 -29.65 -7.18 -22.27
CA LEU A 254 -30.93 -7.87 -22.39
C LEU A 254 -31.34 -8.06 -23.87
N ASP A 255 -31.02 -7.09 -24.73
CA ASP A 255 -31.25 -7.19 -26.17
C ASP A 255 -30.38 -8.28 -26.81
N LEU A 256 -29.12 -8.44 -26.37
CA LEU A 256 -28.21 -9.48 -26.86
C LEU A 256 -28.72 -10.90 -26.54
N ILE A 257 -29.24 -11.11 -25.33
CA ILE A 257 -29.77 -12.41 -24.90
C ILE A 257 -31.25 -12.60 -25.27
N SER A 258 -31.88 -11.62 -25.91
CA SER A 258 -33.32 -11.65 -26.25
C SER A 258 -33.71 -12.89 -27.05
N HIS A 259 -32.82 -13.37 -27.93
CA HIS A 259 -33.06 -14.56 -28.74
C HIS A 259 -33.22 -15.85 -27.90
N GLU A 260 -32.64 -15.89 -26.69
CA GLU A 260 -32.74 -17.02 -25.76
C GLU A 260 -33.91 -16.89 -24.78
N THR A 261 -34.36 -15.65 -24.51
CA THR A 261 -35.31 -15.35 -23.42
C THR A 261 -36.74 -15.05 -23.88
N LYS A 262 -36.94 -14.53 -25.09
CA LYS A 262 -38.20 -13.88 -25.56
C LYS A 262 -39.49 -14.70 -25.44
N ASN A 263 -39.42 -16.03 -25.42
CA ASN A 263 -40.59 -16.92 -25.32
C ASN A 263 -40.56 -17.86 -24.10
N ARG A 264 -39.61 -17.66 -23.18
CA ARG A 264 -39.38 -18.58 -22.05
C ARG A 264 -39.40 -17.88 -20.70
N ILE A 265 -39.03 -16.60 -20.68
CA ILE A 265 -38.80 -15.85 -19.45
C ILE A 265 -39.44 -14.47 -19.63
N GLU A 266 -40.25 -14.07 -18.65
CA GLU A 266 -40.76 -12.71 -18.53
C GLU A 266 -39.73 -11.88 -17.76
N ILE A 267 -39.31 -10.75 -18.34
CA ILE A 267 -38.29 -9.86 -17.75
C ILE A 267 -38.98 -8.60 -17.26
N GLU A 268 -39.05 -8.43 -15.94
CA GLU A 268 -39.49 -7.20 -15.29
C GLU A 268 -38.29 -6.27 -15.01
N LYS A 269 -38.37 -5.01 -15.46
CA LYS A 269 -37.29 -4.01 -15.29
C LYS A 269 -37.66 -3.01 -14.20
N HIS A 270 -36.91 -3.00 -13.09
CA HIS A 270 -37.06 -2.04 -12.00
C HIS A 270 -35.79 -1.19 -11.86
N TYR A 271 -35.56 -0.27 -12.80
CA TYR A 271 -34.40 0.61 -12.75
C TYR A 271 -34.65 1.83 -11.85
N GLY A 272 -33.65 2.19 -11.06
CA GLY A 272 -33.60 3.49 -10.39
C GLY A 272 -33.04 4.58 -11.33
N ASP A 273 -33.16 5.83 -10.91
CA ASP A 273 -32.53 6.95 -11.60
C ASP A 273 -31.05 7.03 -11.20
N ILE A 274 -30.20 6.33 -11.96
CA ILE A 274 -28.77 6.16 -11.67
C ILE A 274 -27.99 7.19 -12.50
N PRO A 275 -27.22 8.10 -11.87
CA PRO A 275 -26.40 9.04 -12.60
C PRO A 275 -25.31 8.31 -13.40
N PRO A 276 -24.80 8.90 -14.50
CA PRO A 276 -23.67 8.33 -15.23
C PRO A 276 -22.50 8.10 -14.29
N ILE A 277 -21.90 6.90 -14.36
CA ILE A 277 -20.72 6.57 -13.57
C ILE A 277 -19.49 6.59 -14.46
N LYS A 278 -18.39 7.14 -13.96
CA LYS A 278 -17.08 6.97 -14.61
C LYS A 278 -16.62 5.55 -14.38
N CYS A 279 -16.69 4.73 -15.42
CA CYS A 279 -16.24 3.37 -15.38
C CYS A 279 -15.59 2.98 -16.71
N TYR A 280 -15.17 1.73 -16.76
CA TYR A 280 -14.72 1.03 -17.96
C TYR A 280 -15.88 0.09 -18.34
N PRO A 281 -16.86 0.56 -19.13
CA PRO A 281 -18.13 -0.15 -19.31
C PRO A 281 -18.08 -1.34 -20.27
N ASN A 282 -16.96 -1.53 -20.96
CA ASN A 282 -16.70 -2.64 -21.87
C ASN A 282 -15.58 -3.48 -21.28
#